data_AF-K7NJU4-F1
#
_entry.id   AF-K7NJU4-F1
#
_cell.length_a   1.000
_cell.length_b   1.000
_cell.length_c   1.000
_cell.angle_alpha   90.00
_cell.angle_beta   90.00
_cell.angle_gamma   90.00
#
_symmetry.space_group_name_H-M   'P 1'
#
loop_
_entity.id
_entity.type
_entity.pdbx_description
1 polymer ?
#
loop_
_entity_poly.entity_id
_entity_poly.type
_entity_poly.pdbx_seq_one_letter_code
_entity_poly.pdbx_strand_id
1 'polypeptide(L)'
;SLKLLVANVGDSRAVLSKNGTAIQLSVDHEPSTERGSIENRGGFVSNIPGDVPRVNGQLAVSRAFGDRSLKTHLRSDPDVKEWD
;
A
#
# COMPACT_ATOMS: atom_id res chain seq x y z
N SER A 1 -8.14 -28.62 1.82
CA SER A 1 -8.38 -27.30 1.20
C SER A 1 -7.03 -26.66 0.93
N LEU A 2 -6.87 -25.96 -0.18
CA LEU A 2 -5.70 -25.12 -0.40
C LEU A 2 -5.94 -23.80 0.35
N LYS A 3 -5.00 -23.37 1.19
CA LYS A 3 -5.06 -22.07 1.84
C LYS A 3 -4.06 -21.14 1.18
N LEU A 4 -4.48 -19.91 0.91
CA LEU A 4 -3.61 -18.87 0.36
C LEU A 4 -3.41 -17.76 1.38
N LEU A 5 -2.16 -17.52 1.75
CA LEU A 5 -1.77 -16.38 2.59
C LEU A 5 -1.17 -15.30 1.69
N VAL A 6 -1.72 -14.09 1.76
CA VAL A 6 -1.22 -12.92 1.03
C VAL A 6 -0.76 -11.89 2.05
N ALA A 7 0.51 -11.48 1.96
CA ALA A 7 1.08 -10.40 2.76
C ALA A 7 1.62 -9.33 1.81
N ASN A 8 0.96 -8.16 1.75
CA ASN A 8 1.34 -7.09 0.83
C ASN A 8 2.02 -5.92 1.56
N VAL A 9 3.05 -5.33 0.94
CA VAL A 9 3.68 -4.06 1.31
C VAL A 9 3.96 -3.31 0.01
N GLY A 10 3.33 -2.16 -0.19
CA GLY A 10 3.38 -1.40 -1.45
C GLY A 10 2.10 -1.49 -2.28
N ASP A 11 2.22 -1.17 -3.56
CA ASP A 11 1.12 -1.03 -4.54
C ASP A 11 1.04 -2.20 -5.54
N SER A 12 1.81 -3.26 -5.34
CA SER A 12 1.58 -4.52 -6.03
C SER A 12 0.21 -5.11 -5.66
N ARG A 13 -0.45 -5.75 -6.62
CA ARG A 13 -1.79 -6.32 -6.45
C ARG A 13 -1.84 -7.82 -6.72
N ALA A 14 -2.33 -8.57 -5.73
CA ALA A 14 -2.65 -9.99 -5.89
C ALA A 14 -4.13 -10.15 -6.27
N VAL A 15 -4.41 -10.91 -7.33
CA VAL A 15 -5.76 -11.18 -7.83
C VAL A 15 -5.93 -12.67 -8.08
N LEU A 16 -7.02 -13.25 -7.56
CA LEU A 16 -7.43 -14.63 -7.81
C LEU A 16 -8.51 -14.67 -8.88
N SER A 17 -8.35 -15.55 -9.87
CA SER A 17 -9.45 -15.92 -10.77
C SER A 17 -10.14 -17.18 -10.24
N LYS A 18 -11.42 -17.08 -9.87
CA LYS A 18 -12.24 -18.20 -9.38
C LYS A 18 -13.58 -18.18 -10.11
N ASN A 19 -13.89 -19.25 -10.85
CA ASN A 19 -15.13 -19.39 -11.62
C ASN A 19 -15.42 -18.20 -12.55
N GLY A 20 -14.39 -17.68 -13.23
CA GLY A 20 -14.51 -16.53 -14.14
C GLY A 20 -14.64 -15.17 -13.44
N THR A 21 -14.56 -15.11 -12.11
CA THR A 21 -14.58 -13.85 -11.34
C THR A 21 -13.17 -13.52 -10.84
N ALA A 22 -12.76 -12.27 -11.02
CA ALA A 22 -11.53 -11.72 -10.47
C ALA A 22 -11.78 -11.19 -9.05
N ILE A 23 -11.02 -11.68 -8.08
CA ILE A 23 -11.12 -11.33 -6.66
C ILE A 23 -9.78 -10.72 -6.23
N GLN A 24 -9.78 -9.46 -5.83
CA GLN A 24 -8.59 -8.82 -5.28
C GLN A 24 -8.30 -9.36 -3.88
N LEU A 25 -7.09 -9.88 -3.69
CA LEU A 25 -6.67 -10.56 -2.46
C LEU A 25 -5.85 -9.65 -1.52
N SER A 26 -5.19 -8.64 -2.07
CA SER A 26 -4.34 -7.68 -1.35
C SER A 26 -5.03 -6.32 -1.17
N VAL A 27 -4.49 -5.50 -0.26
CA VAL A 27 -4.81 -4.07 -0.17
C VAL A 27 -3.63 -3.29 -0.72
N ASP A 28 -3.88 -2.35 -1.62
CA ASP A 28 -2.84 -1.51 -2.21
C ASP A 28 -2.54 -0.33 -1.28
N HIS A 29 -1.26 -0.11 -1.01
CA HIS A 29 -0.81 0.89 -0.05
C HIS A 29 -0.57 2.24 -0.72
N GLU A 30 -1.68 2.94 -0.99
CA GLU A 30 -1.67 4.25 -1.63
C GLU A 30 -1.59 5.39 -0.60
N PRO A 31 -0.81 6.46 -0.85
CA PRO A 31 -0.67 7.60 0.06
C PRO A 31 -1.99 8.27 0.43
N SER A 32 -2.94 8.38 -0.51
CA SER A 32 -4.25 8.98 -0.22
C SER A 32 -5.07 8.19 0.78
N THR A 33 -5.04 6.85 0.69
CA THR A 33 -5.81 5.97 1.57
C THR A 33 -5.23 5.93 2.99
N GLU A 34 -3.90 6.03 3.12
CA GLU A 34 -3.21 6.02 4.40
C GLU A 34 -2.79 7.43 4.90
N ARG A 35 -3.37 8.50 4.33
CA ARG A 35 -3.00 9.89 4.63
C ARG A 35 -2.91 10.19 6.12
N GLY A 36 -3.91 9.79 6.91
CA GLY A 36 -3.91 10.04 8.35
C GLY A 36 -2.72 9.38 9.07
N SER A 37 -2.30 8.18 8.67
CA SER A 37 -1.11 7.54 9.24
C SER A 37 0.17 8.29 8.88
N ILE A 38 0.29 8.77 7.64
CA ILE A 38 1.44 9.53 7.15
C ILE A 38 1.55 10.87 7.89
N GLU A 39 0.44 11.60 7.99
CA GLU A 39 0.36 12.92 8.63
C GLU A 39 0.60 12.82 10.15
N ASN A 40 0.06 11.79 10.82
CA ASN A 40 0.33 11.54 12.24
C ASN A 40 1.80 11.23 12.53
N ARG A 41 2.58 10.79 11.53
CA ARG A 41 4.02 10.54 11.64
C ARG A 41 4.87 11.75 11.26
N GLY A 42 4.26 12.89 10.94
CA GLY A 42 4.95 14.13 10.56
C GLY A 42 5.25 14.26 9.07
N GLY A 43 4.74 13.35 8.23
CA GLY A 43 4.77 13.48 6.78
C GLY A 43 3.58 14.25 6.22
N PHE A 44 3.49 14.33 4.90
CA PHE A 44 2.31 14.85 4.18
C PHE A 44 2.07 14.08 2.88
N VAL A 45 0.86 14.21 2.33
CA VAL A 45 0.51 13.66 1.02
C VAL A 45 0.34 14.80 0.01
N SER A 46 1.24 14.89 -0.97
CA SER A 46 1.12 15.86 -2.06
C SER A 46 0.11 15.38 -3.10
N ASN A 47 -0.75 16.29 -3.59
CA ASN A 47 -1.66 16.02 -4.70
C ASN A 47 -1.47 17.11 -5.76
N ILE A 48 -0.43 16.97 -6.59
CA ILE A 48 -0.13 17.91 -7.66
C ILE A 48 -1.05 17.58 -8.85
N PRO A 49 -1.76 18.55 -9.45
CA PRO A 49 -2.57 18.30 -10.63
C PRO A 49 -1.74 17.63 -11.75
N GLY A 50 -2.20 16.48 -12.24
CA GLY A 50 -1.51 15.71 -13.27
C GLY A 50 -0.45 14.71 -12.76
N ASP A 51 -0.26 14.60 -11.43
CA ASP A 51 0.58 13.57 -10.80
C ASP A 51 -0.25 12.69 -9.86
N VAL A 52 0.33 11.56 -9.46
CA VAL A 52 -0.24 10.70 -8.43
C VAL A 52 0.04 11.26 -7.02
N PRO A 53 -0.78 10.92 -6.01
CA PRO A 53 -0.48 11.22 -4.62
C PRO A 53 0.89 10.68 -4.20
N ARG A 54 1.69 11.48 -3.50
CA ARG A 54 3.02 11.07 -3.01
C ARG A 54 3.25 11.41 -1.55
N VAL A 55 3.92 10.54 -0.82
CA VAL A 55 4.46 10.80 0.52
C VAL A 55 5.60 11.80 0.39
N ASN A 56 5.44 12.94 1.06
CA ASN A 56 6.38 14.06 1.05
C ASN A 56 6.81 14.50 -0.36
N GLY A 57 5.91 14.39 -1.36
CA GLY A 57 6.22 14.73 -2.75
C GLY A 57 7.17 13.77 -3.47
N GLN A 58 7.55 12.65 -2.85
CA GLN A 58 8.62 11.78 -3.36
C GLN A 58 8.09 10.40 -3.77
N LEU A 59 7.52 9.65 -2.83
CA LEU A 59 7.18 8.24 -3.04
C LEU A 59 5.68 8.05 -3.26
N ALA A 60 5.31 7.33 -4.33
CA ALA A 60 3.91 7.09 -4.70
C ALA A 60 3.23 5.94 -3.92
N VAL A 61 3.91 5.36 -2.92
CA VAL A 61 3.38 4.32 -2.03
C VAL A 61 3.50 4.75 -0.57
N SER A 62 2.59 4.29 0.28
CA SER A 62 2.57 4.59 1.73
C SER A 62 3.32 3.55 2.58
N ARG A 63 3.53 2.34 2.03
CA ARG A 63 4.32 1.28 2.67
C ARG A 63 5.38 0.75 1.72
N ALA A 64 6.61 0.59 2.23
CA ALA A 64 7.71 0.07 1.46
C ALA A 64 8.79 -0.56 2.37
N PHE A 65 9.56 -1.49 1.81
CA PHE A 65 10.88 -1.83 2.34
C PHE A 65 11.90 -0.84 1.77
N GLY A 66 12.89 -0.44 2.58
CA GLY A 66 13.84 0.59 2.18
C GLY A 66 13.36 2.02 2.44
N ASP A 67 13.59 2.92 1.49
CA ASP A 67 13.27 4.36 1.52
C ASP A 67 13.71 5.08 2.80
N ARG A 68 15.01 4.95 3.11
CA ARG A 68 15.61 5.41 4.37
C ARG A 68 15.26 6.86 4.72
N SER A 69 15.24 7.76 3.73
CA SER A 69 14.95 9.19 3.94
C SER A 69 13.50 9.46 4.32
N LEU A 70 12.57 8.56 3.99
CA LEU A 70 11.14 8.68 4.26
C LEU A 70 10.67 7.71 5.35
N LYS A 71 11.58 6.94 5.94
CA LYS A 71 11.25 5.82 6.82
C LYS A 71 10.40 6.19 8.02
N THR A 72 10.54 7.41 8.52
CA THR A 72 9.75 7.93 9.65
C THR A 72 8.29 8.13 9.27
N HIS A 73 7.99 8.41 8.00
CA HIS A 73 6.64 8.73 7.49
C HIS A 73 5.97 7.55 6.79
N LEU A 74 6.74 6.52 6.43
CA LEU A 74 6.27 5.28 5.81
C LEU A 74 6.07 4.17 6.83
N ARG A 75 5.25 3.18 6.45
CA ARG A 75 5.14 1.91 7.15
C ARG A 75 5.87 0.81 6.38
N SER A 76 6.14 -0.31 7.06
CA SER A 76 6.71 -1.52 6.44
C SER A 76 6.07 -2.79 6.94
N ASP A 77 5.06 -2.66 7.81
CA ASP A 77 4.26 -3.78 8.23
C ASP A 77 3.26 -4.15 7.11
N PRO A 78 3.13 -5.46 6.80
CA PRO A 78 2.26 -5.91 5.74
C PRO A 78 0.79 -5.89 6.14
N ASP A 79 -0.09 -5.71 5.16
CA ASP A 79 -1.47 -6.17 5.29
C ASP A 79 -1.49 -7.67 4.93
N VAL A 80 -1.87 -8.50 5.91
CA VAL A 80 -1.90 -9.97 5.79
C VAL A 80 -3.34 -10.47 5.76
N LYS A 81 -3.70 -11.26 4.75
CA LYS A 81 -5.01 -11.90 4.61
C LYS A 81 -4.86 -13.37 4.24
N GLU A 82 -5.67 -14.22 4.87
CA GLU A 82 -5.82 -15.63 4.55
C GLU A 82 -7.09 -15.83 3.71
N TRP A 83 -7.00 -16.69 2.70
CA TRP A 83 -8.08 -17.03 1.77
C TRP A 83 -8.22 -18.56 1.66
N ASP A 84 -9.47 -19.03 1.66
CA ASP A 84 -9.86 -20.44 1.50
C ASP A 84 -10.38 -20.79 0.07
#